data_AF-A0A6V6Z502-F1
#
_entry.id   AF-A0A6V6Z502-F1
#
_cell.length_a   1.000
_cell.length_b   1.000
_cell.length_c   1.000
_cell.angle_alpha   90.00
_cell.angle_beta   90.00
_cell.angle_gamma   90.00
#
_symmetry.space_group_name_H-M   'P 1'
#
loop_
_entity.id
_entity.type
_entity.pdbx_description
1 polymer ?
#
loop_
_entity_poly.entity_id
_entity_poly.type
_entity_poly.pdbx_seq_one_letter_code
_entity_poly.pdbx_strand_id
1 'polypeptide(L)'
;MKNAIFTVLLCGIFQMVTAQNYIPTIKNNTELHYICKLHGQTRTLKLTSKTDNNKLVLDLDTRGVKSSIITLPEALKNGTELSYNQGESEPVLNLKPTETFFMISQSAYQELLKNNKFIYNNTTYVLDQNSENSNVLIEGKTVDTLHVIAQIDETEMWIVKNPEFPLICKITKNPLGINWVLVKVVDK
;
A
#
# COMPACT_ATOMS: atom_id res chain seq x y z
N MET A 1 -13.58 34.49 -59.26
CA MET A 1 -12.31 34.30 -58.52
C MET A 1 -12.53 34.89 -57.12
N LYS A 2 -12.73 34.03 -56.10
CA LYS A 2 -11.80 33.84 -54.96
C LYS A 2 -11.64 35.14 -54.13
N ASN A 3 -12.07 35.27 -52.88
CA ASN A 3 -11.92 34.37 -51.74
C ASN A 3 -12.90 34.69 -50.60
N ALA A 4 -13.42 33.64 -49.96
CA ALA A 4 -14.11 33.69 -48.68
C ALA A 4 -13.10 33.83 -47.53
N ILE A 5 -13.40 34.66 -46.53
CA ILE A 5 -12.65 34.71 -45.27
C ILE A 5 -13.50 34.01 -44.21
N PHE A 6 -13.03 32.83 -43.82
CA PHE A 6 -13.60 31.97 -42.78
C PHE A 6 -13.27 32.54 -41.40
N THR A 7 -14.30 32.84 -40.61
CA THR A 7 -14.17 33.12 -39.16
C THR A 7 -14.01 31.79 -38.44
N VAL A 8 -12.82 31.52 -37.89
CA VAL A 8 -12.54 30.34 -37.07
C VAL A 8 -13.02 30.60 -35.64
N LEU A 9 -14.09 29.90 -35.26
CA LEU A 9 -14.59 29.79 -33.89
C LEU A 9 -13.62 28.92 -33.07
N LEU A 10 -12.83 29.51 -32.18
CA LEU A 10 -11.93 28.78 -31.28
C LEU A 10 -12.75 28.22 -30.10
N CYS A 11 -13.32 27.02 -30.26
CA CYS A 11 -13.86 26.26 -29.13
C CYS A 11 -12.70 25.84 -28.23
N GLY A 12 -12.51 26.53 -27.11
CA GLY A 12 -11.66 26.09 -26.01
C GLY A 12 -12.28 24.87 -25.34
N ILE A 13 -11.98 23.68 -25.86
CA ILE A 13 -12.30 22.43 -25.19
C ILE A 13 -11.32 22.34 -24.02
N PHE A 14 -11.75 22.79 -22.84
CA PHE A 14 -11.10 22.39 -21.59
C PHE A 14 -11.27 20.87 -21.50
N GLN A 15 -10.25 20.13 -21.94
CA GLN A 15 -10.13 18.72 -21.60
C GLN A 15 -9.94 18.68 -20.09
N MET A 16 -11.03 18.45 -19.35
CA MET A 16 -10.95 17.88 -18.02
C MET A 16 -10.34 16.50 -18.20
N VAL A 17 -9.00 16.44 -18.21
CA VAL A 17 -8.29 15.19 -18.00
C VAL A 17 -8.60 14.84 -16.56
N THR A 18 -9.60 13.99 -16.34
CA THR A 18 -9.74 13.29 -15.08
C THR A 18 -8.45 12.50 -14.90
N ALA A 19 -7.58 12.93 -14.00
CA ALA A 19 -6.41 12.14 -13.64
C ALA A 19 -6.95 10.80 -13.12
N GLN A 20 -6.78 9.73 -13.89
CA GLN A 20 -7.16 8.40 -13.46
C GLN A 20 -6.33 8.06 -12.22
N ASN A 21 -6.99 7.79 -11.09
CA ASN A 21 -6.31 7.39 -9.87
C ASN A 21 -5.47 6.13 -10.16
N TYR A 22 -4.20 6.18 -9.76
CA TYR A 22 -3.28 5.05 -9.92
C TYR A 22 -3.58 4.01 -8.85
N ILE A 23 -3.69 2.74 -9.23
CA ILE A 23 -3.88 1.63 -8.29
C ILE A 23 -2.64 0.73 -8.40
N PRO A 24 -1.75 0.72 -7.39
CA PRO A 24 -0.65 -0.23 -7.33
C PRO A 24 -1.15 -1.68 -7.41
N THR A 25 -0.51 -2.48 -8.26
CA THR A 25 -0.72 -3.93 -8.36
C THR A 25 0.57 -4.65 -8.01
N ILE A 26 0.48 -5.86 -7.46
CA ILE A 26 1.65 -6.72 -7.24
C ILE A 26 1.62 -7.84 -8.28
N LYS A 27 2.70 -7.94 -9.06
CA LYS A 27 2.97 -9.05 -9.98
C LYS A 27 4.34 -9.64 -9.63
N ASN A 28 4.75 -10.69 -10.34
CA ASN A 28 6.14 -11.12 -10.27
C ASN A 28 7.08 -9.98 -10.68
N ASN A 29 8.12 -9.74 -9.88
CA ASN A 29 9.13 -8.71 -10.04
C ASN A 29 8.66 -7.25 -9.88
N THR A 30 7.45 -7.00 -9.38
CA THR A 30 7.08 -5.64 -8.95
C THR A 30 8.01 -5.18 -7.82
N GLU A 31 8.59 -3.99 -7.95
CA GLU A 31 9.41 -3.38 -6.92
C GLU A 31 8.61 -2.31 -6.16
N LEU A 32 8.50 -2.47 -4.85
CA LEU A 32 7.87 -1.52 -3.95
C LEU A 32 8.97 -0.80 -3.15
N HIS A 33 9.02 0.52 -3.25
CA HIS A 33 10.01 1.33 -2.56
C HIS A 33 9.34 2.11 -1.43
N TYR A 34 9.68 1.76 -0.19
CA TYR A 34 9.21 2.42 1.02
C TYR A 34 10.28 3.32 1.62
N ILE A 35 9.85 4.42 2.21
CA ILE A 35 10.61 5.16 3.22
C ILE A 35 10.04 4.79 4.58
N CYS A 36 10.86 4.15 5.41
CA CYS A 36 10.49 3.72 6.75
C CYS A 36 11.16 4.64 7.80
N LYS A 37 10.39 5.10 8.78
CA LYS A 37 10.88 5.78 9.98
C LYS A 37 10.84 4.80 11.14
N LEU A 38 12.00 4.47 11.70
CA LEU A 38 12.20 3.52 12.80
C LEU A 38 12.84 4.24 13.97
N HIS A 39 12.09 4.44 15.06
CA HIS A 39 12.58 5.12 16.27
C HIS A 39 13.29 6.46 15.99
N GLY A 40 12.77 7.23 15.03
CA GLY A 40 13.33 8.53 14.62
C GLY A 40 14.34 8.48 13.47
N GLN A 41 14.84 7.31 13.08
CA GLN A 41 15.75 7.15 11.93
C GLN A 41 14.98 6.86 10.65
N THR A 42 15.40 7.45 9.54
CA THR A 42 14.82 7.19 8.22
C THR A 42 15.67 6.20 7.44
N ARG A 43 15.03 5.17 6.89
CA ARG A 43 15.64 4.16 6.00
C ARG A 43 14.79 3.96 4.76
N THR A 44 15.44 3.64 3.65
CA THR A 44 14.78 3.21 2.42
C THR A 44 14.73 1.69 2.39
N LEU A 45 13.59 1.13 2.02
CA LEU A 45 13.36 -0.30 1.94
C LEU A 45 12.80 -0.61 0.55
N LYS A 46 13.45 -1.52 -0.18
CA LYS A 46 12.97 -2.03 -1.47
C LYS A 46 12.47 -3.45 -1.25
N LEU A 47 11.25 -3.74 -1.69
CA LEU A 47 10.67 -5.08 -1.74
C LEU A 47 10.50 -5.48 -3.20
N THR A 48 11.03 -6.63 -3.60
CA THR A 48 10.74 -7.22 -4.91
C THR A 48 9.83 -8.42 -4.73
N SER A 49 8.65 -8.40 -5.36
CA SER A 49 7.65 -9.45 -5.19
C SER A 49 7.91 -10.67 -6.06
N LYS A 50 7.65 -11.84 -5.48
CA LYS A 50 7.53 -13.12 -6.19
C LYS A 50 6.25 -13.80 -5.71
N THR A 51 5.33 -14.04 -6.63
CA THR A 51 4.07 -14.74 -6.42
C THR A 51 4.17 -16.14 -7.00
N ASP A 52 3.93 -17.16 -6.17
CA ASP A 52 3.94 -18.57 -6.55
C ASP A 52 2.87 -19.32 -5.74
N ASN A 53 1.92 -20.01 -6.40
CA ASN A 53 0.86 -20.77 -5.74
C ASN A 53 0.14 -20.01 -4.60
N ASN A 54 -0.25 -18.75 -4.84
CA ASN A 54 -0.86 -17.85 -3.85
C ASN A 54 0.00 -17.57 -2.61
N LYS A 55 1.29 -17.90 -2.62
CA LYS A 55 2.28 -17.43 -1.65
C LYS A 55 2.87 -16.13 -2.18
N LEU A 56 3.12 -15.18 -1.29
CA LEU A 56 3.82 -13.95 -1.62
C LEU A 56 5.18 -13.96 -0.92
N VAL A 57 6.25 -13.87 -1.71
CA VAL A 57 7.59 -13.61 -1.21
C VAL A 57 7.96 -12.18 -1.55
N LEU A 58 8.47 -11.44 -0.57
CA LEU A 58 9.01 -10.10 -0.74
C LEU A 58 10.49 -10.15 -0.41
N ASP A 59 11.32 -10.06 -1.45
CA ASP A 59 12.76 -9.92 -1.27
C ASP A 59 13.05 -8.50 -0.81
N LEU A 60 13.41 -8.37 0.45
CA LEU A 60 13.74 -7.13 1.13
C LEU A 60 15.22 -6.80 0.95
N ASP A 61 15.48 -5.55 0.58
CA ASP A 61 16.82 -4.97 0.46
C ASP A 61 16.81 -3.58 1.13
N THR A 62 17.56 -3.45 2.22
CA THR A 62 17.69 -2.22 3.01
C THR A 62 19.04 -2.18 3.73
N ARG A 63 19.80 -1.09 3.59
CA ARG A 63 21.08 -0.81 4.30
C ARG A 63 21.87 -2.04 4.80
N GLY A 64 22.28 -2.92 3.88
CA GLY A 64 23.12 -4.08 4.19
C GLY A 64 22.38 -5.33 4.70
N VAL A 65 21.06 -5.25 4.88
CA VAL A 65 20.16 -6.38 5.18
C VAL A 65 19.50 -6.82 3.89
N LYS A 66 19.55 -8.14 3.65
CA LYS A 66 18.82 -8.82 2.58
C LYS A 66 18.10 -10.02 3.16
N SER A 67 16.79 -10.09 2.98
CA SER A 67 15.98 -11.18 3.49
C SER A 67 14.80 -11.45 2.57
N SER A 68 14.44 -12.71 2.36
CA SER A 68 13.19 -13.09 1.69
C SER A 68 12.10 -13.27 2.74
N ILE A 69 11.14 -12.35 2.77
CA ILE A 69 9.99 -12.43 3.69
C ILE A 69 8.88 -13.23 3.01
N ILE A 70 8.47 -14.34 3.63
CA ILE A 70 7.50 -15.27 3.05
C ILE A 70 6.17 -15.16 3.79
N THR A 71 5.14 -14.69 3.07
CA THR A 71 3.75 -14.68 3.54
C THR A 71 2.99 -15.87 2.96
N LEU A 72 2.44 -16.71 3.83
CA LEU A 72 1.70 -17.91 3.43
C LEU A 72 0.35 -17.57 2.79
N PRO A 73 -0.19 -18.43 1.90
CA PRO A 73 -1.51 -18.21 1.28
C PRO A 73 -2.65 -18.01 2.29
N GLU A 74 -2.61 -18.74 3.40
CA GLU A 74 -3.60 -18.61 4.49
C GLU A 74 -3.53 -17.25 5.19
N ALA A 75 -2.33 -16.68 5.36
CA ALA A 75 -2.13 -15.36 5.92
C ALA A 75 -2.59 -14.26 4.95
N LEU A 76 -2.31 -14.40 3.65
CA LEU A 76 -2.83 -13.48 2.64
C LEU A 76 -4.36 -13.49 2.62
N LYS A 77 -4.99 -14.65 2.78
CA LYS A 77 -6.44 -14.78 2.75
C LYS A 77 -7.10 -14.32 4.05
N ASN A 78 -6.57 -14.75 5.20
CA ASN A 78 -7.24 -14.69 6.50
C ASN A 78 -6.35 -14.17 7.66
N GLY A 79 -5.14 -13.69 7.38
CA GLY A 79 -4.23 -13.19 8.40
C GLY A 79 -4.87 -12.06 9.22
N THR A 80 -4.47 -11.95 10.48
CA THR A 80 -5.01 -11.04 11.49
C THR A 80 -3.94 -10.18 12.15
N GLU A 81 -2.68 -10.37 11.78
CA GLU A 81 -1.52 -9.73 12.39
C GLU A 81 -0.62 -9.13 11.31
N LEU A 82 -0.05 -7.95 11.58
CA LEU A 82 0.93 -7.31 10.71
C LEU A 82 2.31 -7.50 11.34
N SER A 83 3.19 -8.19 10.64
CA SER A 83 4.58 -8.35 11.04
C SER A 83 5.36 -7.06 10.78
N TYR A 84 6.12 -6.64 11.79
CA TYR A 84 7.07 -5.53 11.69
C TYR A 84 8.53 -6.00 11.58
N ASN A 85 8.76 -7.31 11.48
CA ASN A 85 10.09 -7.88 11.39
C ASN A 85 10.70 -7.59 10.00
N GLN A 86 11.86 -6.92 9.98
CA GLN A 86 12.55 -6.53 8.74
C GLN A 86 13.63 -7.52 8.30
N GLY A 87 13.57 -8.77 8.78
CA GLY A 87 14.49 -9.84 8.36
C GLY A 87 15.94 -9.59 8.76
N GLU A 88 16.18 -8.80 9.82
CA GLU A 88 17.54 -8.42 10.27
C GLU A 88 18.36 -9.64 10.75
N SER A 89 17.67 -10.68 11.24
CA SER A 89 18.30 -11.86 11.85
C SER A 89 18.45 -13.05 10.91
N GLU A 90 17.72 -13.10 9.79
CA GLU A 90 17.63 -14.30 8.95
C GLU A 90 17.53 -13.96 7.46
N PRO A 91 18.26 -14.68 6.58
CA PRO A 91 18.19 -14.47 5.13
C PRO A 91 16.84 -14.88 4.53
N VAL A 92 16.06 -15.71 5.24
CA VAL A 92 14.69 -16.09 4.87
C VAL A 92 13.85 -16.05 6.13
N LEU A 93 12.82 -15.20 6.15
CA LEU A 93 11.88 -15.11 7.25
C LEU A 93 10.54 -15.71 6.83
N ASN A 94 10.12 -16.79 7.49
CA ASN A 94 8.78 -17.33 7.34
C ASN A 94 7.86 -16.68 8.35
N LEU A 95 6.83 -15.97 7.88
CA LEU A 95 5.82 -15.39 8.75
C LEU A 95 4.90 -16.47 9.32
N LYS A 96 4.27 -16.19 10.46
CA LYS A 96 3.23 -17.06 11.00
C LYS A 96 2.04 -17.14 10.03
N PRO A 97 1.24 -18.22 10.10
CA PRO A 97 -0.05 -18.33 9.39
C PRO A 97 -1.02 -17.15 9.55
N THR A 98 -0.88 -16.38 10.63
CA THR A 98 -1.72 -15.21 10.93
C THR A 98 -1.09 -13.89 10.51
N GLU A 99 0.18 -13.88 10.11
CA GLU A 99 0.97 -12.67 9.89
C GLU A 99 1.10 -12.31 8.41
N THR A 100 0.77 -11.07 8.08
CA THR A 100 1.06 -10.44 6.78
C THR A 100 2.21 -9.45 6.89
N PHE A 101 2.65 -8.89 5.76
CA PHE A 101 3.73 -7.92 5.70
C PHE A 101 3.40 -6.80 4.70
N PHE A 102 3.41 -5.54 5.17
CA PHE A 102 3.05 -4.34 4.39
C PHE A 102 1.66 -4.34 3.72
N MET A 103 0.77 -5.25 4.10
CA MET A 103 -0.61 -5.35 3.61
C MET A 103 -1.52 -5.94 4.68
N ILE A 104 -2.82 -5.71 4.55
CA ILE A 104 -3.82 -6.50 5.31
C ILE A 104 -4.25 -7.71 4.49
N SER A 105 -4.87 -8.69 5.16
CA SER A 105 -5.43 -9.86 4.49
C SER A 105 -6.66 -9.51 3.65
N GLN A 106 -6.99 -10.40 2.72
CA GLN A 106 -8.17 -10.27 1.86
C GLN A 106 -9.46 -10.25 2.69
N SER A 107 -9.58 -11.10 3.72
CA SER A 107 -10.74 -11.09 4.61
C SER A 107 -10.88 -9.77 5.37
N ALA A 108 -9.79 -9.24 5.93
CA ALA A 108 -9.79 -7.96 6.63
C ALA A 108 -10.21 -6.81 5.70
N TYR A 109 -9.76 -6.84 4.44
CA TYR A 109 -10.18 -5.85 3.44
C TYR A 109 -11.68 -5.96 3.14
N GLN A 110 -12.22 -7.17 2.99
CA GLN A 110 -13.66 -7.37 2.80
C GLN A 110 -14.48 -6.93 4.02
N GLU A 111 -13.99 -7.19 5.24
CA GLU A 111 -14.62 -6.68 6.47
C GLU A 111 -14.64 -5.15 6.52
N LEU A 112 -13.52 -4.51 6.15
CA LEU A 112 -13.43 -3.06 6.05
C LEU A 112 -14.47 -2.50 5.08
N LEU A 113 -14.60 -3.08 3.88
CA LEU A 113 -15.59 -2.63 2.90
C LEU A 113 -17.03 -2.85 3.37
N LYS A 114 -17.30 -3.95 4.09
CA LYS A 114 -18.65 -4.31 4.53
C LYS A 114 -19.10 -3.53 5.75
N ASN A 115 -18.20 -3.33 6.71
CA ASN A 115 -18.52 -2.86 8.05
C ASN A 115 -17.89 -1.50 8.37
N ASN A 116 -17.15 -0.90 7.45
CA ASN A 116 -16.31 0.29 7.67
C ASN A 116 -15.28 0.10 8.80
N LYS A 117 -14.92 -1.15 9.12
CA LYS A 117 -13.92 -1.51 10.13
C LYS A 117 -13.42 -2.93 9.95
N PHE A 118 -12.24 -3.21 10.50
CA PHE A 118 -11.67 -4.55 10.63
C PHE A 118 -10.81 -4.63 11.90
N ILE A 119 -10.38 -5.82 12.26
CA ILE A 119 -9.49 -6.06 13.42
C ILE A 119 -8.15 -6.59 12.92
N TYR A 120 -7.07 -5.97 13.35
CA TYR A 120 -5.68 -6.40 13.08
C TYR A 120 -4.81 -6.15 14.30
N ASN A 121 -3.86 -7.04 14.61
CA ASN A 121 -3.03 -6.94 15.82
C ASN A 121 -3.88 -6.71 17.09
N ASN A 122 -5.03 -7.39 17.19
CA ASN A 122 -6.02 -7.21 18.28
C ASN A 122 -6.53 -5.77 18.45
N THR A 123 -6.42 -4.93 17.41
CA THR A 123 -6.83 -3.53 17.40
C THR A 123 -7.90 -3.32 16.35
N THR A 124 -8.98 -2.63 16.72
CA THR A 124 -10.03 -2.24 15.78
C THR A 124 -9.59 -1.01 15.00
N TYR A 125 -9.57 -1.12 13.68
CA TYR A 125 -9.36 -0.02 12.74
C TYR A 125 -10.69 0.36 12.11
N VAL A 126 -11.02 1.65 12.10
CA VAL A 126 -12.27 2.19 11.56
C VAL A 126 -11.97 3.11 10.38
N LEU A 127 -12.75 3.00 9.31
CA LEU A 127 -12.66 3.86 8.13
C LEU A 127 -12.90 5.33 8.51
N ASP A 128 -11.95 6.20 8.19
CA ASP A 128 -12.16 7.65 8.22
C ASP A 128 -13.09 8.04 7.08
N GLN A 129 -14.20 8.68 7.41
CA GLN A 129 -15.20 9.13 6.43
C GLN A 129 -14.77 10.42 5.72
N ASN A 130 -13.68 11.05 6.16
CA ASN A 130 -13.13 12.22 5.49
C ASN A 130 -12.31 11.82 4.23
N SER A 131 -12.88 12.06 3.06
CA SER A 131 -12.25 11.72 1.78
C SER A 131 -10.99 12.53 1.47
N GLU A 132 -10.80 13.71 2.08
CA GLU A 132 -9.59 14.51 1.90
C GLU A 132 -8.34 13.79 2.43
N ASN A 133 -8.51 12.96 3.46
CA ASN A 133 -7.42 12.19 4.05
C ASN A 133 -7.13 10.89 3.30
N SER A 134 -7.96 10.46 2.35
CA SER A 134 -7.90 9.12 1.75
C SER A 134 -6.88 8.97 0.61
N ASN A 135 -6.12 10.02 0.26
CA ASN A 135 -5.19 9.98 -0.88
C ASN A 135 -3.72 9.92 -0.45
N VAL A 136 -2.93 9.15 -1.20
CA VAL A 136 -1.46 9.10 -1.07
C VAL A 136 -0.83 9.41 -2.41
N LEU A 137 0.27 10.18 -2.41
CA LEU A 137 1.06 10.45 -3.60
C LEU A 137 2.18 9.42 -3.75
N ILE A 138 2.22 8.73 -4.89
CA ILE A 138 3.28 7.79 -5.26
C ILE A 138 3.86 8.26 -6.59
N GLU A 139 5.14 8.66 -6.62
CA GLU A 139 5.78 9.29 -7.79
C GLU A 139 4.94 10.41 -8.45
N GLY A 140 4.30 11.25 -7.63
CA GLY A 140 3.45 12.35 -8.10
C GLY A 140 2.08 11.92 -8.64
N LYS A 141 1.76 10.63 -8.64
CA LYS A 141 0.44 10.11 -8.98
C LYS A 141 -0.41 9.97 -7.72
N THR A 142 -1.65 10.43 -7.79
CA THR A 142 -2.63 10.20 -6.73
C THR A 142 -3.08 8.75 -6.72
N VAL A 143 -2.96 8.11 -5.56
CA VAL A 143 -3.49 6.78 -5.27
C VAL A 143 -4.65 6.94 -4.30
N ASP A 144 -5.81 6.44 -4.73
CA ASP A 144 -7.01 6.39 -3.92
C ASP A 144 -6.93 5.20 -2.95
N THR A 145 -7.09 5.48 -1.66
CA THR A 145 -6.93 4.49 -0.59
C THR A 145 -8.13 4.50 0.36
N LEU A 146 -8.21 3.48 1.20
CA LEU A 146 -9.06 3.46 2.38
C LEU A 146 -8.21 3.92 3.55
N HIS A 147 -8.49 5.10 4.08
CA HIS A 147 -7.82 5.60 5.29
C HIS A 147 -8.56 5.09 6.51
N VAL A 148 -7.83 4.43 7.42
CA VAL A 148 -8.39 3.86 8.65
C VAL A 148 -7.60 4.35 9.85
N ILE A 149 -8.28 4.47 10.99
CA ILE A 149 -7.71 4.92 12.26
C ILE A 149 -7.98 3.85 13.32
N ALA A 150 -6.94 3.46 14.04
CA ALA A 150 -7.04 2.58 15.19
C ALA A 150 -7.79 3.27 16.35
N GLN A 151 -8.71 2.55 16.98
CA GLN A 151 -9.50 3.10 18.10
C GLN A 151 -8.71 3.25 19.40
N ILE A 152 -7.58 2.55 19.55
CA ILE A 152 -6.83 2.47 20.82
C ILE A 152 -5.61 3.38 20.82
N ASP A 153 -4.76 3.28 19.80
CA ASP A 153 -3.44 3.94 19.76
C ASP A 153 -3.31 5.01 18.65
N GLU A 154 -4.42 5.34 17.98
CA GLU A 154 -4.50 6.31 16.89
C GLU A 154 -3.60 6.00 15.68
N THR A 155 -3.07 4.77 15.56
CA THR A 155 -2.36 4.33 14.36
C THR A 155 -3.23 4.52 13.14
N GLU A 156 -2.70 5.17 12.11
CA GLU A 156 -3.42 5.38 10.86
C GLU A 156 -2.80 4.55 9.75
N MET A 157 -3.64 3.97 8.89
CA MET A 157 -3.21 3.21 7.72
C MET A 157 -3.94 3.70 6.46
N TRP A 158 -3.22 3.74 5.33
CA TRP A 158 -3.78 4.02 4.01
C TRP A 158 -3.65 2.78 3.14
N ILE A 159 -4.78 2.15 2.85
CA ILE A 159 -4.84 0.83 2.21
C ILE A 159 -5.30 0.98 0.76
N VAL A 160 -4.52 0.49 -0.21
CA VAL A 160 -4.90 0.55 -1.63
C VAL A 160 -6.25 -0.14 -1.83
N LYS A 161 -7.10 0.45 -2.67
CA LYS A 161 -8.36 -0.16 -3.12
C LYS A 161 -8.12 -1.31 -4.12
N ASN A 162 -7.33 -2.31 -3.71
CA ASN A 162 -6.98 -3.50 -4.47
C ASN A 162 -7.26 -4.74 -3.62
N PRO A 163 -8.33 -5.52 -3.91
CA PRO A 163 -8.70 -6.67 -3.10
C PRO A 163 -7.75 -7.86 -3.22
N GLU A 164 -6.93 -7.93 -4.29
CA GLU A 164 -6.00 -9.06 -4.48
C GLU A 164 -4.83 -8.95 -3.50
N PHE A 165 -4.23 -7.75 -3.43
CA PHE A 165 -3.16 -7.39 -2.50
C PHE A 165 -3.47 -6.03 -1.86
N PRO A 166 -4.18 -6.01 -0.71
CA PRO A 166 -4.55 -4.81 0.03
C PRO A 166 -3.33 -4.11 0.67
N LEU A 167 -2.45 -3.55 -0.16
CA LEU A 167 -1.21 -2.90 0.26
C LEU A 167 -1.46 -1.71 1.16
N ILE A 168 -0.71 -1.63 2.25
CA ILE A 168 -0.67 -0.47 3.13
C ILE A 168 0.39 0.50 2.58
N CYS A 169 -0.06 1.51 1.84
CA CYS A 169 0.81 2.53 1.27
C CYS A 169 1.47 3.39 2.34
N LYS A 170 0.80 3.62 3.47
CA LYS A 170 1.31 4.50 4.51
C LYS A 170 0.82 4.02 5.87
N ILE A 171 1.70 4.11 6.86
CA ILE A 171 1.36 4.05 8.28
C ILE A 171 1.92 5.28 8.98
N THR A 172 1.12 5.89 9.86
CA THR A 172 1.60 6.91 10.81
C THR A 172 1.08 6.64 12.21
N LYS A 173 1.63 7.36 13.20
CA LYS A 173 1.28 7.26 14.63
C LYS A 173 1.42 5.86 15.25
N ASN A 174 2.12 4.93 14.59
CA ASN A 174 2.34 3.60 15.15
C ASN A 174 3.13 3.69 16.47
N PRO A 175 2.60 3.14 17.59
CA PRO A 175 3.24 3.23 18.90
C PRO A 175 4.58 2.51 18.99
N LEU A 176 4.85 1.55 18.08
CA LEU A 176 6.16 0.90 17.98
C LEU A 176 7.25 1.84 17.42
N GLY A 177 6.88 3.05 16.97
CA GLY A 177 7.79 3.98 16.32
C GLY A 177 8.21 3.53 14.92
N ILE A 178 7.43 2.64 14.30
CA ILE A 178 7.65 2.07 12.96
C ILE A 178 6.58 2.62 12.02
N ASN A 179 6.93 3.63 11.25
CA ASN A 179 6.05 4.28 10.28
C ASN A 179 6.63 4.12 8.88
N TRP A 180 5.80 4.15 7.84
CA TRP A 180 6.30 4.11 6.47
C TRP A 180 5.40 4.82 5.47
N VAL A 181 5.97 5.08 4.31
CA VAL A 181 5.25 5.54 3.13
C VAL A 181 5.84 4.89 1.87
N LEU A 182 4.98 4.34 1.02
CA LEU A 182 5.30 3.85 -0.32
C LEU A 182 5.51 5.07 -1.21
N VAL A 183 6.71 5.21 -1.76
CA VAL A 183 7.08 6.39 -2.56
C VAL A 183 7.18 6.09 -4.05
N LYS A 184 7.36 4.81 -4.41
CA LYS A 184 7.56 4.36 -5.79
C LYS A 184 7.16 2.90 -5.97
N VAL A 185 6.56 2.61 -7.12
CA VAL A 185 6.21 1.26 -7.58
C VAL A 185 6.76 1.08 -8.99
N VAL A 186 7.54 0.04 -9.23
CA VAL A 186 8.08 -0.29 -10.54
C VAL A 186 7.53 -1.64 -10.97
N ASP A 187 6.71 -1.64 -12.01
CA ASP A 187 6.32 -2.86 -12.70
C ASP A 187 7.43 -3.24 -13.69
N LYS A 188 7.91 -4.49 -13.63
CA LYS A 188 8.94 -5.04 -14.52
C LYS A 188 8.38 -6.12 -15.42
#